data_AF-A0A8I0S1A4-F1
#
_entry.id   AF-A0A8I0S1A4-F1
#
_cell.length_a   1.000
_cell.length_b   1.000
_cell.length_c   1.000
_cell.angle_alpha   90.00
_cell.angle_beta   90.00
_cell.angle_gamma   90.00
#
_symmetry.space_group_name_H-M   'P 1'
#
loop_
_entity.id
_entity.type
_entity.pdbx_description
1 polymer ?
#
loop_
_entity_poly.entity_id
_entity_poly.type
_entity_poly.pdbx_seq_one_letter_code
_entity_poly.pdbx_strand_id
1 'polypeptide(L)'
;MIFFKRNFFIFVIVVFSIFYLFSAWVADDAYITFRTVENFHQGYGLRWNIIERVQTYTHPLWMFHLLLGKYIVDDLYSLALVLGYIYSLATLYLLFLITRKNIQIFLLILLLFLSSRAVIDFSSSGLENSLSHFLVIFFFYILYFKQKSKYFFLILSLILSAMFLNRMDLIIPFIALAVYIFFIQSYKDKRLKFSLAQGMIGFIPVILWSLFALYYYGSFFANSVIAKTNIGLPRVQLQIQGFSYLYYNFLHDPLTSIIIYSTLIYTIFSKDKVNKILGLGLFLYLVYLINVGADYMYGRFLTIPFMISLCVLSKAIKLTIKQYDIITIFLLLFLIFNFYYYMLKQQISTTNYNFADERQFYYRTTGLIPKISGKALPIEYHFVETKALFESTSDEPIIMGTMGFHGYLMAKYHPSKHIIDELGLTDPFLAAHPLRYGYWRIGHFVRLIPQEYFKSVLLQQNLITEPNDRTVLNQIWLISRAPLNTPQRFQAIKDYNTGQIFKTAKQAFEHYPYVIDMNANQWENLWLKPNSVKKPIMYRK
;
A
#
# COMPACT_ATOMS: atom_id res chain seq x y z
N MET A 1 -1.82 41.48 4.27
CA MET A 1 -2.25 40.23 3.59
C MET A 1 -1.26 39.07 3.72
N ILE A 2 0.06 39.27 3.58
CA ILE A 2 1.08 38.21 3.76
C ILE A 2 1.16 37.72 5.21
N PHE A 3 1.11 38.64 6.18
CA PHE A 3 1.10 38.32 7.61
C PHE A 3 -0.08 37.41 8.01
N PHE A 4 -1.29 37.73 7.54
CA PHE A 4 -2.49 36.93 7.78
C PHE A 4 -2.39 35.52 7.16
N LYS A 5 -1.82 35.41 5.95
CA LYS A 5 -1.63 34.12 5.28
C LYS A 5 -0.59 33.23 5.96
N ARG A 6 0.52 33.82 6.44
CA ARG A 6 1.55 33.10 7.20
C ARG A 6 0.99 32.57 8.52
N ASN A 7 0.30 33.42 9.28
CA ASN A 7 -0.27 33.05 10.56
C ASN A 7 -1.41 32.02 10.40
N PHE A 8 -2.17 32.10 9.32
CA PHE A 8 -3.22 31.14 9.01
C PHE A 8 -2.66 29.74 8.70
N PHE A 9 -1.59 29.62 7.91
CA PHE A 9 -1.03 28.29 7.66
C PHE A 9 -0.36 27.70 8.91
N ILE A 10 0.18 28.53 9.80
CA ILE A 10 0.64 28.07 11.14
C ILE A 10 -0.53 27.46 11.92
N PHE A 11 -1.72 28.07 11.90
CA PHE A 11 -2.92 27.47 12.49
C PHE A 11 -3.24 26.10 11.89
N VAL A 12 -3.14 25.94 10.56
CA VAL A 12 -3.33 24.63 9.89
C VAL A 12 -2.33 23.60 10.40
N ILE A 13 -1.05 23.97 10.54
CA ILE A 13 -0.02 23.09 11.08
C ILE A 13 -0.39 22.67 12.50
N VAL A 14 -0.77 23.59 13.37
CA VAL A 14 -1.15 23.28 14.76
C VAL A 14 -2.33 22.33 14.81
N VAL A 15 -3.43 22.63 14.10
CA VAL A 15 -4.62 21.78 14.08
C VAL A 15 -4.30 20.40 13.53
N PHE A 16 -3.61 20.31 12.39
CA PHE A 16 -3.24 19.02 11.82
C PHE A 16 -2.31 18.23 12.75
N SER A 17 -1.37 18.90 13.42
CA SER A 17 -0.46 18.24 14.37
C SER A 17 -1.22 17.62 15.54
N ILE A 18 -2.25 18.29 16.06
CA ILE A 18 -3.10 17.72 17.12
C ILE A 18 -3.77 16.45 16.61
N PHE A 19 -4.41 16.49 15.43
CA PHE A 19 -5.02 15.30 14.83
C PHE A 19 -4.00 14.18 14.62
N TYR A 20 -2.86 14.52 14.02
CA TYR A 20 -1.79 13.57 13.74
C TYR A 20 -1.25 12.92 15.01
N LEU A 21 -1.04 13.68 16.10
CA LEU A 21 -0.57 13.14 17.37
C LEU A 21 -1.52 12.04 17.90
N PHE A 22 -2.83 12.28 17.88
CA PHE A 22 -3.82 11.32 18.38
C PHE A 22 -4.17 10.20 17.39
N SER A 23 -3.88 10.39 16.10
CA SER A 23 -4.18 9.39 15.07
C SER A 23 -2.97 8.55 14.64
N ALA A 24 -1.74 9.01 14.92
CA ALA A 24 -0.52 8.41 14.38
C ALA A 24 -0.29 6.97 14.86
N TRP A 25 0.02 6.09 13.90
CA TRP A 25 0.28 4.65 14.12
C TRP A 25 1.12 4.10 12.97
N VAL A 26 1.73 2.92 13.12
CA VAL A 26 2.42 2.23 12.01
C VAL A 26 1.85 0.82 11.86
N ALA A 27 1.49 0.45 10.63
CA ALA A 27 0.91 -0.85 10.28
C ALA A 27 1.95 -1.97 10.27
N ASP A 28 1.51 -3.20 10.52
CA ASP A 28 2.34 -4.41 10.33
C ASP A 28 2.96 -4.44 8.92
N ASP A 29 2.14 -4.28 7.88
CA ASP A 29 2.59 -4.27 6.47
C ASP A 29 3.76 -3.31 6.19
N ALA A 30 3.89 -2.19 6.91
CA ALA A 30 4.99 -1.25 6.72
C ALA A 30 6.35 -1.89 7.05
N TYR A 31 6.36 -2.81 8.02
CA TYR A 31 7.55 -3.52 8.45
C TYR A 31 8.06 -4.52 7.40
N ILE A 32 7.23 -4.88 6.41
CA ILE A 32 7.65 -5.67 5.23
C ILE A 32 8.69 -4.89 4.40
N THR A 33 8.57 -3.57 4.36
CA THR A 33 9.56 -2.73 3.68
C THR A 33 10.72 -2.42 4.62
N PHE A 34 10.47 -2.27 5.92
CA PHE A 34 11.51 -1.94 6.90
C PHE A 34 12.61 -2.99 6.98
N ARG A 35 12.29 -4.28 6.96
CA ARG A 35 13.34 -5.33 6.91
C ARG A 35 14.18 -5.22 5.65
N THR A 36 13.57 -4.92 4.49
CA THR A 36 14.33 -4.79 3.24
C THR A 36 15.29 -3.60 3.35
N VAL A 37 14.85 -2.50 3.94
CA VAL A 37 15.68 -1.32 4.23
C VAL A 37 16.80 -1.67 5.21
N GLU A 38 16.48 -2.37 6.30
CA GLU A 38 17.42 -2.80 7.33
C GLU A 38 18.49 -3.75 6.74
N ASN A 39 18.07 -4.75 5.97
CA ASN A 39 18.98 -5.67 5.30
C ASN A 39 19.90 -4.96 4.31
N PHE A 40 19.39 -3.97 3.57
CA PHE A 40 20.24 -3.16 2.70
C PHE A 40 21.25 -2.34 3.51
N HIS A 41 20.79 -1.70 4.59
CA HIS A 41 21.64 -0.90 5.47
C HIS A 41 22.76 -1.74 6.10
N GLN A 42 22.49 -3.02 6.41
CA GLN A 42 23.47 -3.98 6.91
C GLN A 42 24.35 -4.62 5.83
N GLY A 43 24.16 -4.27 4.55
CA GLY A 43 25.00 -4.74 3.43
C GLY A 43 24.53 -6.03 2.74
N TYR A 44 23.36 -6.57 3.09
CA TYR A 44 22.79 -7.76 2.43
C TYR A 44 22.09 -7.46 1.08
N GLY A 45 21.99 -6.18 0.73
CA GLY A 45 21.29 -5.69 -0.48
C GLY A 45 19.78 -5.60 -0.29
N LEU A 46 19.05 -5.24 -1.36
CA LEU A 46 17.59 -5.00 -1.30
C LEU A 46 16.83 -6.34 -1.27
N ARG A 47 16.94 -7.07 -0.16
CA ARG A 47 16.44 -8.44 0.00
C ARG A 47 15.61 -8.57 1.27
N TRP A 48 14.59 -9.41 1.24
CA TRP A 48 13.80 -9.76 2.42
C TRP A 48 14.43 -10.95 3.17
N ASN A 49 14.50 -12.12 2.53
CA ASN A 49 15.39 -13.20 2.96
C ASN A 49 16.78 -12.94 2.37
N ILE A 50 17.84 -12.89 3.18
CA ILE A 50 19.16 -12.42 2.72
C ILE A 50 19.76 -13.27 1.58
N ILE A 51 19.39 -14.56 1.50
CA ILE A 51 19.84 -15.48 0.45
C ILE A 51 19.12 -15.25 -0.89
N GLU A 52 17.97 -14.56 -0.88
CA GLU A 52 17.08 -14.42 -2.04
C GLU A 52 16.89 -12.96 -2.48
N ARG A 53 17.06 -12.73 -3.79
CA ARG A 53 16.65 -11.48 -4.43
C ARG A 53 15.18 -11.56 -4.80
N VAL A 54 14.32 -11.18 -3.86
CA VAL A 54 12.87 -11.08 -4.05
C VAL A 54 12.39 -9.68 -3.67
N GLN A 55 11.64 -9.03 -4.56
CA GLN A 55 11.03 -7.74 -4.28
C GLN A 55 9.72 -7.95 -3.53
N THR A 56 9.70 -7.62 -2.24
CA THR A 56 8.54 -7.81 -1.34
C THR A 56 7.69 -6.55 -1.15
N TYR A 57 8.10 -5.43 -1.75
CA TYR A 57 7.45 -4.13 -1.66
C TYR A 57 6.94 -3.68 -3.04
N THR A 58 5.78 -3.02 -3.08
CA THR A 58 5.15 -2.52 -4.31
C THR A 58 5.41 -1.03 -4.58
N HIS A 59 6.17 -0.40 -3.70
CA HIS A 59 6.36 1.05 -3.64
C HIS A 59 7.85 1.45 -3.60
N PRO A 60 8.64 1.15 -4.66
CA PRO A 60 10.06 1.51 -4.74
C PRO A 60 10.39 2.94 -4.33
N LEU A 61 9.55 3.91 -4.71
CA LEU A 61 9.78 5.31 -4.35
C LEU A 61 9.74 5.51 -2.83
N TRP A 62 8.71 5.00 -2.16
CA TRP A 62 8.61 5.07 -0.69
C TRP A 62 9.74 4.30 0.00
N MET A 63 10.09 3.11 -0.52
CA MET A 63 11.22 2.32 -0.02
C MET A 63 12.52 3.13 -0.06
N PHE A 64 12.80 3.86 -1.15
CA PHE A 64 13.98 4.71 -1.23
C PHE A 64 13.96 5.88 -0.25
N HIS A 65 12.80 6.48 0.04
CA HIS A 65 12.73 7.54 1.06
C HIS A 65 13.03 7.01 2.46
N LEU A 66 12.52 5.83 2.80
CA LEU A 66 12.86 5.14 4.04
C LEU A 66 14.35 4.77 4.09
N LEU A 67 14.89 4.23 2.99
CA LEU A 67 16.29 3.84 2.91
C LEU A 67 17.24 5.03 3.07
N LEU A 68 16.98 6.13 2.36
CA LEU A 68 17.79 7.34 2.48
C LEU A 68 17.65 7.97 3.87
N GLY A 69 16.44 7.98 4.43
CA GLY A 69 16.19 8.49 5.78
C GLY A 69 16.84 7.64 6.87
N LYS A 70 16.99 6.32 6.69
CA LYS A 70 17.64 5.40 7.64
C LYS A 70 19.11 5.77 7.92
N TYR A 71 19.80 6.40 6.96
CA TYR A 71 21.16 6.92 7.18
C TYR A 71 21.20 8.16 8.08
N ILE A 72 20.05 8.78 8.38
CA ILE A 72 19.93 9.96 9.23
C ILE A 72 19.26 9.60 10.56
N VAL A 73 18.22 8.77 10.51
CA VAL A 73 17.41 8.34 11.65
C VAL A 73 17.42 6.82 11.70
N ASP A 74 18.01 6.25 12.75
CA ASP A 74 18.14 4.80 12.89
C ASP A 74 16.77 4.10 13.08
N ASP A 75 15.84 4.73 13.80
CA ASP A 75 14.52 4.15 14.04
C ASP A 75 13.57 4.33 12.85
N LEU A 76 13.31 3.25 12.13
CA LEU A 76 12.41 3.23 10.96
C LEU A 76 10.95 3.55 11.32
N TYR A 77 10.52 3.21 12.53
CA TYR A 77 9.20 3.57 13.03
C TYR A 77 9.03 5.10 13.10
N SER A 78 9.93 5.78 13.81
CA SER A 78 9.89 7.25 13.92
C SER A 78 10.11 7.92 12.57
N LEU A 79 11.02 7.39 11.74
CA LEU A 79 11.27 7.91 10.40
C LEU A 79 10.00 7.89 9.53
N ALA A 80 9.27 6.78 9.53
CA ALA A 80 8.06 6.64 8.72
C ALA A 80 6.94 7.60 9.18
N LEU A 81 6.79 7.82 10.49
CA LEU A 81 5.89 8.84 11.03
C LEU A 81 6.30 10.25 10.61
N VAL A 82 7.58 10.60 10.73
CA VAL A 82 8.09 11.92 10.34
C VAL A 82 7.88 12.17 8.85
N LEU A 83 8.23 11.21 8.00
CA LEU A 83 7.99 11.31 6.55
C LEU A 83 6.48 11.45 6.25
N GLY A 84 5.64 10.64 6.90
CA GLY A 84 4.19 10.74 6.75
C GLY A 84 3.66 12.13 7.10
N TYR A 85 4.08 12.68 8.24
CA TYR A 85 3.73 14.03 8.67
C TYR A 85 4.19 15.10 7.67
N ILE A 86 5.43 15.03 7.19
CA ILE A 86 5.98 15.97 6.19
C ILE A 86 5.17 15.95 4.90
N TYR A 87 4.86 14.76 4.35
CA TYR A 87 4.07 14.67 3.12
C TYR A 87 2.62 15.10 3.30
N SER A 88 2.00 14.84 4.45
CA SER A 88 0.65 15.33 4.74
C SER A 88 0.63 16.86 4.88
N LEU A 89 1.63 17.47 5.53
CA LEU A 89 1.77 18.94 5.55
C LEU A 89 2.01 19.52 4.16
N ALA A 90 2.85 18.89 3.34
CA ALA A 90 3.09 19.31 1.97
C ALA A 90 1.81 19.21 1.12
N THR A 91 0.99 18.17 1.33
CA THR A 91 -0.32 18.00 0.72
C THR A 91 -1.27 19.15 1.10
N LEU A 92 -1.40 19.45 2.40
CA LEU A 92 -2.22 20.57 2.89
C LEU A 92 -1.72 21.92 2.38
N TYR A 93 -0.41 22.11 2.28
CA TYR A 93 0.18 23.33 1.73
C TYR A 93 -0.15 23.49 0.24
N LEU A 94 -0.07 22.43 -0.55
CA LEU A 94 -0.45 22.48 -1.96
C LEU A 94 -1.96 22.72 -2.13
N LEU A 95 -2.81 22.10 -1.31
CA LEU A 95 -4.25 22.40 -1.28
C LEU A 95 -4.53 23.87 -0.94
N PHE A 96 -3.79 24.43 0.02
CA PHE A 96 -3.83 25.85 0.34
C PHE A 96 -3.42 26.71 -0.87
N LEU A 97 -2.36 26.35 -1.57
CA LEU A 97 -1.93 27.08 -2.77
C LEU A 97 -2.96 26.99 -3.91
N ILE A 98 -3.61 25.84 -4.09
CA ILE A 98 -4.66 25.65 -5.10
C ILE A 98 -5.86 26.56 -4.81
N THR A 99 -6.21 26.74 -3.54
CA THR A 99 -7.40 27.48 -3.09
C THR A 99 -7.11 28.86 -2.53
N ARG A 100 -5.86 29.34 -2.57
CA ARG A 100 -5.37 30.59 -1.94
C ARG A 100 -6.12 31.88 -2.29
N LYS A 101 -6.96 31.86 -3.33
CA LYS A 101 -7.82 32.97 -3.73
C LYS A 101 -9.10 33.05 -2.90
N ASN A 102 -9.52 31.94 -2.29
CA ASN A 102 -10.73 31.84 -1.49
C ASN A 102 -10.45 31.00 -0.23
N ILE A 103 -10.26 31.69 0.90
CA ILE A 103 -9.94 31.07 2.18
C ILE A 103 -11.07 30.20 2.73
N GLN A 104 -12.32 30.53 2.42
CA GLN A 104 -13.49 29.77 2.82
C GLN A 104 -13.49 28.39 2.16
N ILE A 105 -13.20 28.32 0.86
CA ILE A 105 -13.07 27.04 0.15
C ILE A 105 -11.92 26.21 0.75
N PHE A 106 -10.79 26.84 1.06
CA PHE A 106 -9.70 26.13 1.73
C PHE A 106 -10.13 25.55 3.08
N LEU A 107 -10.84 26.32 3.90
CA LEU A 107 -11.35 25.86 5.19
C LEU A 107 -12.29 24.66 5.05
N LEU A 108 -13.20 24.67 4.06
CA LEU A 108 -14.05 23.51 3.79
C LEU A 108 -13.23 22.28 3.40
N ILE A 109 -12.23 22.44 2.52
CA ILE A 109 -11.35 21.33 2.12
C ILE A 109 -10.55 20.81 3.30
N LEU A 110 -10.03 21.70 4.15
CA LEU A 110 -9.32 21.32 5.36
C LEU A 110 -10.24 20.53 6.30
N LEU A 111 -11.47 20.99 6.52
CA LEU A 111 -12.45 20.28 7.33
C LEU A 111 -12.80 18.91 6.73
N LEU A 112 -13.00 18.82 5.42
CA LEU A 112 -13.24 17.53 4.73
C LEU A 112 -12.03 16.59 4.87
N PHE A 113 -10.82 17.10 4.68
CA PHE A 113 -9.58 16.33 4.84
C PHE A 113 -9.46 15.77 6.25
N LEU A 114 -9.63 16.61 7.28
CA LEU A 114 -9.53 16.20 8.67
C LEU A 114 -10.68 15.29 9.12
N SER A 115 -11.82 15.37 8.44
CA SER A 115 -13.00 14.57 8.74
C SER A 115 -13.00 13.20 8.06
N SER A 116 -12.14 12.96 7.07
CA SER A 116 -12.00 11.64 6.44
C SER A 116 -11.12 10.75 7.32
N ARG A 117 -11.71 9.69 7.88
CA ARG A 117 -10.95 8.71 8.68
C ARG A 117 -9.89 8.02 7.83
N ALA A 118 -10.27 7.60 6.63
CA ALA A 118 -9.36 6.99 5.68
C ALA A 118 -8.10 7.87 5.43
N VAL A 119 -8.27 9.18 5.23
CA VAL A 119 -7.11 10.07 5.02
C VAL A 119 -6.27 10.24 6.27
N ILE A 120 -6.90 10.46 7.43
CA ILE A 120 -6.19 10.68 8.70
C ILE A 120 -5.42 9.43 9.13
N ASP A 121 -6.02 8.24 9.01
CA ASP A 121 -5.40 6.99 9.41
C ASP A 121 -4.21 6.66 8.52
N PHE A 122 -4.36 6.79 7.19
CA PHE A 122 -3.30 6.52 6.23
C PHE A 122 -2.34 7.70 6.00
N SER A 123 -2.46 8.79 6.76
CA SER A 123 -1.43 9.84 6.82
C SER A 123 -0.20 9.40 7.62
N SER A 124 -0.34 8.39 8.48
CA SER A 124 0.70 7.99 9.44
C SER A 124 1.07 6.52 9.41
N SER A 125 0.31 5.65 8.73
CA SER A 125 0.40 4.18 8.78
C SER A 125 1.77 3.54 8.47
N GLY A 126 2.78 4.32 8.13
CA GLY A 126 4.11 3.88 7.68
C GLY A 126 4.14 3.38 6.23
N LEU A 127 2.97 3.36 5.58
CA LEU A 127 2.81 3.02 4.18
C LEU A 127 2.93 4.26 3.30
N GLU A 128 2.98 4.04 2.00
CA GLU A 128 3.23 5.02 0.95
C GLU A 128 2.09 6.04 0.70
N ASN A 129 0.99 5.96 1.46
CA ASN A 129 -0.24 6.71 1.25
C ASN A 129 -0.04 8.23 1.34
N SER A 130 0.68 8.72 2.36
CA SER A 130 0.95 10.16 2.55
C SER A 130 1.71 10.77 1.35
N LEU A 131 2.73 10.07 0.85
CA LEU A 131 3.44 10.44 -0.39
C LEU A 131 2.51 10.37 -1.60
N SER A 132 1.61 9.38 -1.65
CA SER A 132 0.61 9.28 -2.73
C SER A 132 -0.33 10.49 -2.75
N HIS A 133 -0.80 10.95 -1.58
CA HIS A 133 -1.63 12.16 -1.46
C HIS A 133 -0.87 13.37 -1.97
N PHE A 134 0.38 13.55 -1.53
CA PHE A 134 1.23 14.64 -1.99
C PHE A 134 1.39 14.64 -3.52
N LEU A 135 1.73 13.51 -4.12
CA LEU A 135 1.93 13.38 -5.56
C LEU A 135 0.67 13.70 -6.36
N VAL A 136 -0.50 13.22 -5.90
CA VAL A 136 -1.80 13.51 -6.52
C VAL A 136 -2.12 15.01 -6.47
N ILE A 137 -1.99 15.65 -5.31
CA ILE A 137 -2.25 17.09 -5.20
C ILE A 137 -1.20 17.90 -5.97
N PHE A 138 0.06 17.45 -6.01
CA PHE A 138 1.10 18.10 -6.78
C PHE A 138 0.84 18.01 -8.29
N PHE A 139 0.34 16.88 -8.78
CA PHE A 139 -0.14 16.74 -10.15
C PHE A 139 -1.20 17.79 -10.47
N PHE A 140 -2.23 17.95 -9.61
CA PHE A 140 -3.27 18.96 -9.80
C PHE A 140 -2.74 20.40 -9.75
N TYR A 141 -1.80 20.69 -8.84
CA TYR A 141 -1.16 22.00 -8.77
C TYR A 141 -0.46 22.36 -10.09
N ILE A 142 0.33 21.44 -10.65
CA ILE A 142 1.00 21.63 -11.94
C ILE A 142 -0.03 21.76 -13.07
N LEU A 143 -1.03 20.88 -13.12
CA LEU A 143 -2.12 20.90 -14.09
C LEU A 143 -2.86 22.25 -14.10
N TYR A 144 -3.09 22.86 -12.94
CA TYR A 144 -3.89 24.06 -12.83
C TYR A 144 -3.12 25.36 -13.04
N PHE A 145 -1.84 25.40 -12.67
CA PHE A 145 -1.10 26.67 -12.61
C PHE A 145 0.13 26.73 -13.51
N LYS A 146 0.58 25.61 -14.09
CA LYS A 146 1.86 25.54 -14.82
C LYS A 146 1.73 25.11 -16.29
N GLN A 147 0.52 25.09 -16.86
CA GLN A 147 0.28 24.67 -18.27
C GLN A 147 1.10 25.43 -19.32
N LYS A 148 1.44 26.71 -19.05
CA LYS A 148 2.25 27.56 -19.93
C LYS A 148 3.76 27.39 -19.75
N SER A 149 4.21 26.63 -18.75
CA SER A 149 5.64 26.39 -18.51
C SER A 149 6.26 25.61 -19.66
N LYS A 150 7.50 25.94 -20.04
CA LYS A 150 8.28 25.16 -21.02
C LYS A 150 8.58 23.73 -20.56
N TYR A 151 8.53 23.46 -19.24
CA TYR A 151 8.77 22.14 -18.65
C TYR A 151 7.49 21.45 -18.18
N PHE A 152 6.31 21.93 -18.63
CA PHE A 152 5.02 21.42 -18.16
C PHE A 152 4.89 19.91 -18.36
N PHE A 153 5.15 19.41 -19.57
CA PHE A 153 5.02 17.98 -19.89
C PHE A 153 6.03 17.15 -19.11
N LEU A 154 7.30 17.62 -19.02
CA LEU A 154 8.36 16.94 -18.28
C LEU A 154 7.98 16.73 -16.82
N ILE A 155 7.60 17.81 -16.13
CA ILE A 155 7.22 17.75 -14.71
C ILE A 155 6.00 16.85 -14.53
N LEU A 156 5.01 16.94 -15.40
CA LEU A 156 3.80 16.11 -15.32
C LEU A 156 4.12 14.62 -15.49
N SER A 157 4.98 14.25 -16.45
CA SER A 157 5.44 12.87 -16.64
C SER A 157 6.33 12.37 -15.52
N LEU A 158 7.16 13.23 -14.91
CA LEU A 158 7.94 12.88 -13.72
C LEU A 158 7.03 12.59 -12.52
N ILE A 159 5.96 13.37 -12.34
CA ILE A 159 4.97 13.13 -11.28
C ILE A 159 4.23 11.81 -11.56
N LEU A 160 3.78 11.56 -12.79
CA LEU A 160 3.13 10.29 -13.15
C LEU A 160 4.06 9.09 -12.94
N SER A 161 5.35 9.25 -13.24
CA SER A 161 6.39 8.24 -12.97
C SER A 161 6.58 8.01 -11.48
N ALA A 162 6.67 9.09 -10.70
CA ALA A 162 6.75 9.00 -9.25
C ALA A 162 5.50 8.32 -8.66
N MET A 163 4.31 8.61 -9.19
CA MET A 163 3.06 7.94 -8.80
C MET A 163 3.13 6.45 -9.11
N PHE A 164 3.55 6.06 -10.31
CA PHE A 164 3.71 4.64 -10.68
C PHE A 164 4.70 3.90 -9.78
N LEU A 165 5.86 4.52 -9.49
CA LEU A 165 6.89 3.95 -8.61
C LEU A 165 6.53 3.99 -7.13
N ASN A 166 5.59 4.84 -6.73
CA ASN A 166 5.04 4.82 -5.40
C ASN A 166 3.95 3.75 -5.28
N ARG A 167 3.10 3.61 -6.30
CA ARG A 167 2.00 2.66 -6.36
C ARG A 167 1.52 2.55 -7.82
N MET A 168 1.64 1.35 -8.40
CA MET A 168 1.29 1.13 -9.81
C MET A 168 -0.19 1.37 -10.14
N ASP A 169 -1.10 1.33 -9.17
CA ASP A 169 -2.53 1.59 -9.37
C ASP A 169 -2.88 3.09 -9.40
N LEU A 170 -1.98 3.97 -8.92
CA LEU A 170 -2.22 5.43 -8.92
C LEU A 170 -2.34 6.02 -10.32
N ILE A 171 -1.79 5.39 -11.34
CA ILE A 171 -1.89 5.84 -12.73
C ILE A 171 -3.32 5.67 -13.25
N ILE A 172 -4.08 4.66 -12.81
CA ILE A 172 -5.41 4.31 -13.35
C ILE A 172 -6.34 5.52 -13.49
N PRO A 173 -6.58 6.35 -12.44
CA PRO A 173 -7.47 7.50 -12.57
C PRO A 173 -6.92 8.62 -13.46
N PHE A 174 -5.63 8.59 -13.82
CA PHE A 174 -5.00 9.62 -14.64
C PHE A 174 -4.71 9.17 -16.08
N ILE A 175 -4.89 7.89 -16.45
CA ILE A 175 -4.61 7.39 -17.81
C ILE A 175 -5.35 8.23 -18.87
N ALA A 176 -6.66 8.38 -18.73
CA ALA A 176 -7.47 9.11 -19.70
C ALA A 176 -7.07 10.59 -19.79
N LEU A 177 -6.72 11.20 -18.65
CA LEU A 177 -6.27 12.59 -18.59
C LEU A 177 -4.87 12.75 -19.19
N ALA A 178 -3.96 11.83 -18.93
CA ALA A 178 -2.62 11.82 -19.51
C ALA A 178 -2.71 11.69 -21.04
N VAL A 179 -3.52 10.75 -21.55
CA VAL A 179 -3.74 10.62 -23.01
C VAL A 179 -4.29 11.92 -23.59
N TYR A 180 -5.28 12.53 -22.94
CA TYR A 180 -5.83 13.81 -23.37
C TYR A 180 -4.78 14.92 -23.39
N ILE A 181 -3.97 15.08 -22.34
CA ILE A 181 -2.98 16.16 -22.23
C ILE A 181 -1.82 15.94 -23.21
N PHE A 182 -1.21 14.75 -23.19
CA PHE A 182 0.04 14.49 -23.91
C PHE A 182 -0.15 14.34 -25.41
N PHE A 183 -1.34 13.92 -25.88
CA PHE A 183 -1.60 13.70 -27.31
C PHE A 183 -2.63 14.67 -27.87
N ILE A 184 -3.82 14.78 -27.26
CA ILE A 184 -4.94 15.53 -27.86
C ILE A 184 -4.76 17.04 -27.69
N GLN A 185 -4.57 17.49 -26.45
CA GLN A 185 -4.40 18.91 -26.13
C GLN A 185 -3.07 19.43 -26.68
N SER A 186 -1.97 18.67 -26.51
CA SER A 186 -0.66 19.06 -27.05
C SER A 186 -0.67 19.19 -28.57
N TYR A 187 -1.41 18.35 -29.30
CA TYR A 187 -1.58 18.46 -30.74
C TYR A 187 -2.32 19.74 -31.13
N LYS A 188 -3.46 20.02 -30.47
CA LYS A 188 -4.22 21.26 -30.68
C LYS A 188 -3.39 22.51 -30.39
N ASP A 189 -2.55 22.46 -29.36
CA ASP A 189 -1.66 23.55 -28.97
C ASP A 189 -0.38 23.64 -29.84
N LYS A 190 -0.21 22.77 -30.85
CA LYS A 190 1.01 22.65 -31.67
C LYS A 190 2.30 22.35 -30.87
N ARG A 191 2.16 21.67 -29.73
CA ARG A 191 3.27 21.29 -28.81
C ARG A 191 3.55 19.78 -28.77
N LEU A 192 2.96 18.98 -29.66
CA LEU A 192 3.05 17.51 -29.61
C LEU A 192 4.50 16.98 -29.57
N LYS A 193 5.41 17.51 -30.41
CA LYS A 193 6.82 17.08 -30.41
C LYS A 193 7.49 17.27 -29.04
N PHE A 194 7.28 18.44 -28.42
CA PHE A 194 7.80 18.72 -27.08
C PHE A 194 7.15 17.83 -26.01
N SER A 195 5.84 17.61 -26.12
CA SER A 195 5.09 16.73 -25.23
C SER A 195 5.63 15.30 -25.24
N LEU A 196 5.86 14.73 -26.42
CA LEU A 196 6.41 13.38 -26.56
C LEU A 196 7.86 13.31 -26.07
N ALA A 197 8.72 14.25 -26.48
CA ALA A 197 10.12 14.26 -26.04
C ALA A 197 10.25 14.39 -24.52
N GLN A 198 9.55 15.34 -23.91
CA GLN A 198 9.55 15.53 -22.46
C GLN A 198 8.87 14.40 -21.72
N GLY A 199 7.78 13.84 -22.27
CA GLY A 199 7.09 12.69 -21.73
C GLY A 199 8.03 11.48 -21.64
N MET A 200 8.73 11.15 -22.73
CA MET A 200 9.72 10.06 -22.73
C MET A 200 10.81 10.28 -21.69
N ILE A 201 11.36 11.49 -21.59
CA ILE A 201 12.37 11.83 -20.58
C ILE A 201 11.80 11.67 -19.16
N GLY A 202 10.58 12.16 -18.92
CA GLY A 202 9.98 12.07 -17.60
C GLY A 202 9.60 10.66 -17.16
N PHE A 203 9.49 9.71 -18.09
CA PHE A 203 9.27 8.28 -17.81
C PHE A 203 10.57 7.46 -17.65
N ILE A 204 11.75 8.07 -17.81
CA ILE A 204 13.04 7.41 -17.56
C ILE A 204 13.11 6.75 -16.18
N PRO A 205 12.64 7.36 -15.06
CA PRO A 205 12.69 6.70 -13.75
C PRO A 205 11.96 5.36 -13.71
N VAL A 206 10.81 5.24 -14.37
CA VAL A 206 10.05 3.98 -14.46
C VAL A 206 10.86 2.95 -15.24
N ILE A 207 11.40 3.34 -16.40
CA ILE A 207 12.20 2.46 -17.25
C ILE A 207 13.43 1.94 -16.48
N LEU A 208 14.17 2.83 -15.82
CA LEU A 208 15.36 2.47 -15.05
C LEU A 208 15.02 1.51 -13.91
N TRP A 209 13.96 1.78 -13.15
CA TRP A 209 13.53 0.87 -12.09
C TRP A 209 13.08 -0.48 -12.64
N SER A 210 12.29 -0.51 -13.72
CA SER A 210 11.81 -1.76 -14.32
C SER A 210 12.96 -2.60 -14.87
N LEU A 211 13.97 -1.99 -15.49
CA LEU A 211 15.18 -2.68 -15.95
C LEU A 211 16.01 -3.18 -14.76
N PHE A 212 16.17 -2.36 -13.71
CA PHE A 212 16.83 -2.78 -12.48
C PHE A 212 16.10 -3.96 -11.83
N ALA A 213 14.77 -3.91 -11.70
CA ALA A 213 13.98 -4.96 -11.09
C ALA A 213 14.06 -6.27 -11.89
N LEU A 214 13.98 -6.18 -13.22
CA LEU A 214 14.18 -7.33 -14.09
C LEU A 214 15.58 -7.93 -13.94
N TYR A 215 16.62 -7.10 -13.89
CA TYR A 215 17.99 -7.57 -13.73
C TYR A 215 18.26 -8.14 -12.33
N TYR A 216 17.87 -7.43 -11.27
CA TYR A 216 18.20 -7.76 -9.88
C TYR A 216 17.27 -8.82 -9.30
N TYR A 217 15.96 -8.66 -9.44
CA TYR A 217 14.94 -9.58 -8.91
C TYR A 217 14.50 -10.65 -9.91
N GLY A 218 14.70 -10.42 -11.21
CA GLY A 218 14.22 -11.34 -12.24
C GLY A 218 12.74 -11.17 -12.59
N SER A 219 12.07 -10.13 -12.09
CA SER A 219 10.68 -9.84 -12.38
C SER A 219 10.42 -8.34 -12.53
N PHE A 220 9.47 -7.97 -13.40
CA PHE A 220 8.96 -6.61 -13.49
C PHE A 220 8.05 -6.23 -12.32
N PHE A 221 7.43 -7.21 -11.67
CA PHE A 221 6.45 -7.01 -10.61
C PHE A 221 6.98 -7.51 -9.28
N ALA A 222 6.57 -6.86 -8.20
CA ALA A 222 6.86 -7.35 -6.86
C ALA A 222 6.18 -8.71 -6.63
N ASN A 223 6.82 -9.57 -5.83
CA ASN A 223 6.31 -10.91 -5.53
C ASN A 223 4.93 -10.86 -4.87
N SER A 224 4.67 -9.84 -4.05
CA SER A 224 3.37 -9.62 -3.42
C SER A 224 2.24 -9.34 -4.43
N VAL A 225 2.54 -8.81 -5.62
CA VAL A 225 1.55 -8.68 -6.71
C VAL A 225 1.20 -10.06 -7.22
N ILE A 226 2.22 -10.87 -7.52
CA ILE A 226 2.06 -12.23 -8.03
C ILE A 226 1.27 -13.07 -7.04
N ALA A 227 1.63 -13.01 -5.76
CA ALA A 227 0.96 -13.71 -4.67
C ALA A 227 -0.54 -13.36 -4.55
N LYS A 228 -0.93 -12.12 -4.90
CA LYS A 228 -2.32 -11.63 -4.84
C LYS A 228 -3.10 -11.83 -6.14
N THR A 229 -2.43 -12.00 -7.27
CA THR A 229 -3.09 -12.23 -8.58
C THR A 229 -3.15 -13.71 -8.97
N ASN A 230 -2.16 -14.50 -8.57
CA ASN A 230 -2.05 -15.91 -8.90
C ASN A 230 -2.69 -16.78 -7.80
N ILE A 231 -3.99 -16.60 -7.59
CA ILE A 231 -4.71 -17.18 -6.46
C ILE A 231 -5.69 -18.28 -6.85
N GLY A 232 -6.02 -18.44 -8.14
CA GLY A 232 -6.96 -19.48 -8.59
C GLY A 232 -8.44 -19.25 -8.22
N LEU A 233 -8.77 -18.18 -7.47
CA LEU A 233 -10.15 -17.85 -7.10
C LEU A 233 -10.99 -17.37 -8.31
N PRO A 234 -12.29 -17.69 -8.35
CA PRO A 234 -13.21 -17.12 -9.33
C PRO A 234 -13.29 -15.59 -9.20
N ARG A 235 -13.22 -14.87 -10.34
CA ARG A 235 -13.30 -13.40 -10.38
C ARG A 235 -14.53 -12.82 -9.69
N VAL A 236 -15.66 -13.53 -9.74
CA VAL A 236 -16.91 -13.09 -9.10
C VAL A 236 -16.75 -12.97 -7.58
N GLN A 237 -15.97 -13.83 -6.94
CA GLN A 237 -15.72 -13.74 -5.49
C GLN A 237 -14.92 -12.48 -5.14
N LEU A 238 -13.92 -12.13 -5.94
CA LEU A 238 -13.18 -10.87 -5.80
C LEU A 238 -14.11 -9.66 -6.01
N GLN A 239 -14.97 -9.70 -7.02
CA GLN A 239 -15.93 -8.62 -7.28
C GLN A 239 -16.90 -8.41 -6.11
N ILE A 240 -17.45 -9.49 -5.53
CA ILE A 240 -18.31 -9.43 -4.34
C ILE A 240 -17.55 -8.80 -3.16
N GLN A 241 -16.30 -9.21 -2.93
CA GLN A 241 -15.45 -8.63 -1.90
C GLN A 241 -15.18 -7.14 -2.14
N GLY A 242 -14.91 -6.74 -3.38
CA GLY A 242 -14.69 -5.34 -3.75
C GLY A 242 -15.94 -4.47 -3.59
N PHE A 243 -17.13 -4.98 -3.93
CA PHE A 243 -18.40 -4.30 -3.61
C PHE A 243 -18.61 -4.17 -2.11
N SER A 244 -18.34 -5.25 -1.36
CA SER A 244 -18.42 -5.25 0.10
C SER A 244 -17.50 -4.18 0.70
N TYR A 245 -16.28 -4.03 0.18
CA TYR A 245 -15.34 -3.00 0.62
C TYR A 245 -15.92 -1.58 0.48
N LEU A 246 -16.50 -1.26 -0.68
CA LEU A 246 -17.12 0.05 -0.93
C LEU A 246 -18.35 0.29 -0.04
N TYR A 247 -19.17 -0.75 0.15
CA TYR A 247 -20.36 -0.70 0.99
C TYR A 247 -20.01 -0.50 2.47
N TYR A 248 -19.09 -1.30 3.01
CA TYR A 248 -18.65 -1.15 4.39
C TYR A 248 -17.96 0.20 4.62
N ASN A 249 -17.16 0.70 3.66
CA ASN A 249 -16.61 2.05 3.80
C ASN A 249 -17.71 3.11 3.87
N PHE A 250 -18.79 2.99 3.10
CA PHE A 250 -19.94 3.89 3.20
C PHE A 250 -20.62 3.84 4.58
N LEU A 251 -20.66 2.69 5.24
CA LEU A 251 -21.23 2.57 6.59
C LEU A 251 -20.32 3.16 7.68
N HIS A 252 -19.00 2.94 7.58
CA HIS A 252 -18.05 3.29 8.65
C HIS A 252 -17.30 4.62 8.44
N ASP A 253 -17.14 5.06 7.19
CA ASP A 253 -16.61 6.37 6.80
C ASP A 253 -17.47 6.99 5.68
N PRO A 254 -18.76 7.29 5.98
CA PRO A 254 -19.72 7.78 4.99
C PRO A 254 -19.26 9.07 4.31
N LEU A 255 -18.54 9.94 5.01
CA LEU A 255 -18.08 11.22 4.44
C LEU A 255 -17.14 10.99 3.26
N THR A 256 -16.15 10.10 3.42
CA THR A 256 -15.20 9.75 2.35
C THR A 256 -15.96 9.23 1.12
N SER A 257 -16.87 8.27 1.33
CA SER A 257 -17.68 7.70 0.25
C SER A 257 -18.60 8.72 -0.43
N ILE A 258 -19.33 9.55 0.35
CA ILE A 258 -20.24 10.57 -0.17
C ILE A 258 -19.48 11.59 -1.02
N ILE A 259 -18.30 12.03 -0.61
CA ILE A 259 -17.49 12.99 -1.37
C ILE A 259 -17.00 12.37 -2.68
N ILE A 260 -16.61 11.09 -2.68
CA ILE A 260 -16.24 10.38 -3.91
C ILE A 260 -17.44 10.26 -4.86
N TYR A 261 -18.57 9.76 -4.37
CA TYR A 261 -19.75 9.50 -5.21
C TYR A 261 -20.41 10.79 -5.70
N SER A 262 -20.50 11.83 -4.86
CA SER A 262 -21.01 13.15 -5.27
C SER A 262 -20.11 13.82 -6.31
N THR A 263 -18.78 13.67 -6.19
CA THR A 263 -17.85 14.14 -7.23
C THR A 263 -18.06 13.39 -8.53
N LEU A 264 -18.24 12.07 -8.49
CA LEU A 264 -18.51 11.27 -9.68
C LEU A 264 -19.79 11.76 -10.39
N ILE A 265 -20.88 11.95 -9.64
CA ILE A 265 -22.13 12.51 -10.16
C ILE A 265 -21.90 13.91 -10.74
N TYR A 266 -21.23 14.79 -10.00
CA TYR A 266 -20.91 16.15 -10.45
C TYR A 266 -20.16 16.15 -11.79
N THR A 267 -19.15 15.28 -11.94
CA THR A 267 -18.32 15.25 -13.14
C THR A 267 -19.08 14.84 -14.39
N ILE A 268 -20.12 14.01 -14.28
CA ILE A 268 -21.00 13.62 -15.40
C ILE A 268 -21.72 14.86 -15.97
N PHE A 269 -22.24 15.71 -15.09
CA PHE A 269 -23.00 16.91 -15.46
C PHE A 269 -22.13 18.16 -15.65
N SER A 270 -20.82 18.08 -15.39
CA SER A 270 -19.91 19.22 -15.52
C SER A 270 -19.80 19.66 -16.98
N LYS A 271 -19.80 20.97 -17.23
CA LYS A 271 -19.53 21.54 -18.56
C LYS A 271 -18.04 21.52 -18.92
N ASP A 272 -17.16 21.37 -17.93
CA ASP A 272 -15.71 21.30 -18.12
C ASP A 272 -15.29 19.90 -18.60
N LYS A 273 -14.65 19.85 -19.77
CA LYS A 273 -14.15 18.59 -20.36
C LYS A 273 -13.13 17.90 -19.47
N VAL A 274 -12.27 18.66 -18.77
CA VAL A 274 -11.26 18.07 -17.87
C VAL A 274 -11.95 17.38 -16.69
N ASN A 275 -13.01 17.98 -16.14
CA ASN A 275 -13.79 17.36 -15.07
C ASN A 275 -14.45 16.06 -15.52
N LYS A 276 -15.01 16.00 -16.74
CA LYS A 276 -15.57 14.75 -17.28
C LYS A 276 -14.52 13.64 -17.40
N ILE A 277 -13.32 13.97 -17.87
CA ILE A 277 -12.22 13.00 -18.01
C ILE A 277 -11.74 12.52 -16.63
N LEU A 278 -11.65 13.41 -15.64
CA LEU A 278 -11.36 13.04 -14.25
C LEU A 278 -12.45 12.17 -13.65
N GLY A 279 -13.73 12.44 -13.96
CA GLY A 279 -14.86 11.59 -13.61
C GLY A 279 -14.74 10.18 -14.15
N LEU A 280 -14.38 10.05 -15.43
CA LEU A 280 -14.07 8.75 -16.04
C LEU A 280 -12.90 8.05 -15.33
N GLY A 281 -11.84 8.79 -15.00
CA GLY A 281 -10.70 8.25 -14.24
C GLY A 281 -11.11 7.71 -12.86
N LEU A 282 -11.90 8.49 -12.11
CA LEU A 282 -12.47 8.07 -10.82
C LEU A 282 -13.30 6.80 -10.97
N PHE A 283 -14.19 6.76 -11.98
CA PHE A 283 -15.00 5.58 -12.27
C PHE A 283 -14.13 4.35 -12.56
N LEU A 284 -13.14 4.48 -13.44
CA LEU A 284 -12.23 3.39 -13.80
C LEU A 284 -11.47 2.86 -12.59
N TYR A 285 -11.05 3.73 -11.68
CA TYR A 285 -10.38 3.31 -10.45
C TYR A 285 -11.33 2.55 -9.52
N LEU A 286 -12.59 2.98 -9.34
CA LEU A 286 -13.57 2.24 -8.55
C LEU A 286 -13.89 0.87 -9.16
N VAL A 287 -14.02 0.79 -10.49
CA VAL A 287 -14.20 -0.49 -11.20
C VAL A 287 -12.97 -1.39 -11.02
N TYR A 288 -11.77 -0.82 -11.09
CA TYR A 288 -10.53 -1.55 -10.80
C TYR A 288 -10.54 -2.12 -9.38
N LEU A 289 -10.89 -1.32 -8.37
CA LEU A 289 -11.00 -1.79 -6.99
C LEU A 289 -11.97 -2.97 -6.85
N ILE A 290 -13.15 -2.87 -7.48
CA ILE A 290 -14.11 -3.98 -7.49
C ILE A 290 -13.48 -5.22 -8.12
N ASN A 291 -12.85 -5.08 -9.29
CA ASN A 291 -12.32 -6.20 -10.05
C ASN A 291 -11.17 -6.95 -9.35
N VAL A 292 -10.36 -6.25 -8.55
CA VAL A 292 -9.24 -6.86 -7.81
C VAL A 292 -9.62 -7.28 -6.38
N GLY A 293 -10.85 -7.01 -5.94
CA GLY A 293 -11.31 -7.29 -4.58
C GLY A 293 -10.92 -6.24 -3.53
N ALA A 294 -10.40 -5.09 -3.97
CA ALA A 294 -9.98 -3.96 -3.16
C ALA A 294 -8.91 -4.33 -2.11
N ASP A 295 -9.08 -3.90 -0.86
CA ASP A 295 -8.13 -4.11 0.23
C ASP A 295 -8.83 -4.66 1.47
N TYR A 296 -8.06 -5.23 2.37
CA TYR A 296 -8.54 -5.66 3.69
C TYR A 296 -8.51 -4.50 4.70
N MET A 297 -7.64 -3.51 4.46
CA MET A 297 -7.51 -2.32 5.29
C MET A 297 -8.60 -1.31 4.94
N TYR A 298 -9.50 -1.04 5.88
CA TYR A 298 -10.62 -0.13 5.63
C TYR A 298 -10.15 1.26 5.13
N GLY A 299 -10.76 1.74 4.04
CA GLY A 299 -10.53 3.10 3.54
C GLY A 299 -9.21 3.35 2.79
N ARG A 300 -8.17 2.51 2.94
CA ARG A 300 -6.82 2.74 2.40
C ARG A 300 -6.82 3.14 0.92
N PHE A 301 -7.50 2.35 0.08
CA PHE A 301 -7.51 2.56 -1.36
C PHE A 301 -8.45 3.69 -1.80
N LEU A 302 -9.38 4.14 -0.93
CA LEU A 302 -10.31 5.23 -1.22
C LEU A 302 -9.72 6.61 -0.95
N THR A 303 -8.58 6.67 -0.25
CA THR A 303 -7.89 7.93 -0.02
C THR A 303 -7.50 8.66 -1.32
N ILE A 304 -7.19 7.92 -2.39
CA ILE A 304 -6.79 8.49 -3.69
C ILE A 304 -7.97 9.12 -4.46
N PRO A 305 -9.09 8.39 -4.69
CA PRO A 305 -10.32 9.00 -5.17
C PRO A 305 -10.74 10.22 -4.36
N PHE A 306 -10.60 10.16 -3.04
CA PHE A 306 -10.95 11.29 -2.19
C PHE A 306 -10.05 12.52 -2.43
N MET A 307 -8.73 12.35 -2.57
CA MET A 307 -7.83 13.46 -2.93
C MET A 307 -8.17 14.10 -4.28
N ILE A 308 -8.50 13.26 -5.27
CA ILE A 308 -8.97 13.74 -6.58
C ILE A 308 -10.27 14.54 -6.41
N SER A 309 -11.21 14.03 -5.61
CA SER A 309 -12.47 14.72 -5.30
C SER A 309 -12.27 16.08 -4.64
N LEU A 310 -11.36 16.19 -3.66
CA LEU A 310 -11.04 17.48 -3.05
C LEU A 310 -10.56 18.49 -4.09
N CYS A 311 -9.68 18.09 -5.02
CA CYS A 311 -9.22 18.99 -6.10
C CYS A 311 -10.34 19.40 -7.06
N VAL A 312 -11.17 18.47 -7.50
CA VAL A 312 -12.29 18.76 -8.41
C VAL A 312 -13.29 19.70 -7.72
N LEU A 313 -13.70 19.38 -6.50
CA LEU A 313 -14.67 20.18 -5.73
C LEU A 313 -14.11 21.57 -5.40
N SER A 314 -12.81 21.70 -5.12
CA SER A 314 -12.17 23.00 -4.82
C SER A 314 -12.40 24.08 -5.88
N LYS A 315 -12.63 23.67 -7.14
CA LYS A 315 -12.93 24.58 -8.25
C LYS A 315 -14.41 24.64 -8.61
N ALA A 316 -15.16 23.60 -8.25
CA ALA A 316 -16.58 23.48 -8.58
C ALA A 316 -17.50 24.21 -7.60
N ILE A 317 -17.11 24.26 -6.32
CA ILE A 317 -17.95 24.78 -5.24
C ILE A 317 -18.25 26.27 -5.45
N LYS A 318 -19.55 26.57 -5.59
CA LYS A 318 -20.12 27.91 -5.54
C LYS A 318 -21.27 27.88 -4.53
N LEU A 319 -21.01 28.37 -3.33
CA LEU A 319 -21.98 28.35 -2.23
C LEU A 319 -22.42 29.76 -1.90
N THR A 320 -23.69 29.90 -1.50
CA THR A 320 -24.13 31.11 -0.79
C THR A 320 -23.53 31.12 0.61
N ILE A 321 -23.47 32.29 1.25
CA ILE A 321 -22.94 32.44 2.63
C ILE A 321 -23.68 31.49 3.58
N LYS A 322 -25.01 31.43 3.50
CA LYS A 322 -25.83 30.53 4.31
C LYS A 322 -25.50 29.05 4.10
N GLN A 323 -25.30 28.63 2.85
CA GLN A 323 -24.90 27.24 2.55
C GLN A 323 -23.50 26.92 3.10
N TYR A 324 -22.56 27.86 2.94
CA TYR A 324 -21.23 27.74 3.49
C TYR A 324 -21.25 27.56 5.01
N ASP A 325 -22.00 28.39 5.73
CA ASP A 325 -22.10 28.32 7.19
C ASP A 325 -22.69 27.00 7.66
N ILE A 326 -23.79 26.54 7.05
CA ILE A 326 -24.44 25.27 7.37
C ILE A 326 -23.48 24.09 7.15
N ILE A 327 -22.81 24.04 5.99
CA ILE A 327 -21.87 22.96 5.69
C ILE A 327 -20.69 23.00 6.66
N THR A 328 -20.17 24.18 6.97
CA THR A 328 -19.06 24.35 7.91
C THR A 328 -19.44 23.85 9.30
N ILE A 329 -20.62 24.22 9.81
CA ILE A 329 -21.13 23.73 11.11
C ILE A 329 -21.25 22.20 11.10
N PHE A 330 -21.86 21.64 10.05
CA PHE A 330 -22.01 20.19 9.93
C PHE A 330 -20.65 19.47 9.94
N LEU A 331 -19.68 19.96 9.16
CA LEU A 331 -18.34 19.38 9.12
C LEU A 331 -17.60 19.55 10.45
N LEU A 332 -17.78 20.66 11.16
CA LEU A 332 -17.20 20.85 12.49
C LEU A 332 -17.78 19.85 13.50
N LEU A 333 -19.10 19.64 13.50
CA LEU A 333 -19.73 18.64 14.36
C LEU A 333 -19.24 17.23 14.05
N PHE A 334 -19.13 16.89 12.76
CA PHE A 334 -18.62 15.59 12.33
C PHE A 334 -17.13 15.41 12.69
N LEU A 335 -16.33 16.48 12.54
CA LEU A 335 -14.93 16.50 12.95
C LEU A 335 -14.76 16.29 14.45
N ILE A 336 -15.59 16.95 15.28
CA ILE A 336 -15.60 16.77 16.73
C ILE A 336 -15.96 15.32 17.08
N PHE A 337 -16.94 14.73 16.41
CA PHE A 337 -17.31 13.32 16.59
C PHE A 337 -16.16 12.37 16.24
N ASN A 338 -15.44 12.61 15.15
CA ASN A 338 -14.27 11.81 14.77
C ASN A 338 -13.09 12.00 15.73
N PHE A 339 -12.84 13.23 16.17
CA PHE A 339 -11.79 13.52 17.15
C PHE A 339 -12.08 12.83 18.49
N TYR A 340 -13.35 12.86 18.94
CA TYR A 340 -13.81 12.10 20.11
C TYR A 340 -13.56 10.60 19.94
N TYR A 341 -13.82 10.04 18.76
CA TYR A 341 -13.55 8.64 18.46
C TYR A 341 -12.05 8.30 18.61
N TYR A 342 -11.16 9.13 18.07
CA TYR A 342 -9.71 8.95 18.21
C TYR A 342 -9.21 9.04 19.67
N MET A 343 -9.79 9.95 20.45
CA MET A 343 -9.40 10.14 21.84
C MET A 343 -9.93 9.06 22.80
N LEU A 344 -11.21 8.67 22.69
CA LEU A 344 -11.90 7.95 23.77
C LEU A 344 -12.39 6.55 23.38
N LYS A 345 -12.57 6.23 22.09
CA LYS A 345 -13.17 4.96 21.63
C LYS A 345 -12.16 4.01 20.99
N GLN A 346 -10.95 3.94 21.55
CA GLN A 346 -9.85 3.11 21.03
C GLN A 346 -10.08 1.58 21.19
N GLN A 347 -11.16 1.14 21.85
CA GLN A 347 -11.30 -0.25 22.34
C GLN A 347 -12.39 -1.12 21.72
N ILE A 348 -13.29 -0.59 20.86
CA ILE A 348 -14.37 -1.40 20.27
C ILE A 348 -14.00 -1.78 18.84
N SER A 349 -13.36 -2.95 18.68
CA SER A 349 -12.95 -3.46 17.38
C SER A 349 -14.14 -3.58 16.44
N THR A 350 -14.12 -2.86 15.32
CA THR A 350 -15.02 -3.10 14.17
C THR A 350 -14.34 -3.96 13.11
N THR A 351 -13.53 -4.94 13.54
CA THR A 351 -12.97 -5.95 12.64
C THR A 351 -14.02 -7.01 12.35
N ASN A 352 -14.44 -7.12 11.09
CA ASN A 352 -15.09 -8.33 10.62
C ASN A 352 -14.04 -9.19 9.88
N TYR A 353 -14.31 -10.48 9.71
CA TYR A 353 -13.38 -11.44 9.10
C TYR A 353 -12.78 -10.95 7.76
N ASN A 354 -13.52 -10.19 6.96
CA ASN A 354 -13.07 -9.70 5.65
C ASN A 354 -12.29 -8.36 5.68
N PHE A 355 -12.46 -7.55 6.72
CA PHE A 355 -11.96 -6.17 6.73
C PHE A 355 -11.57 -5.73 8.14
N ALA A 356 -10.44 -5.04 8.26
CA ALA A 356 -9.96 -4.54 9.54
C ALA A 356 -9.73 -3.04 9.54
N ASP A 357 -10.07 -2.45 10.68
CA ASP A 357 -9.52 -1.18 11.12
C ASP A 357 -8.13 -1.47 11.73
N GLU A 358 -7.13 -1.56 10.86
CA GLU A 358 -5.75 -1.88 11.23
C GLU A 358 -5.16 -0.86 12.21
N ARG A 359 -5.54 0.42 12.07
CA ARG A 359 -5.14 1.45 13.02
C ARG A 359 -5.66 1.08 14.39
N GLN A 360 -6.97 0.87 14.52
CA GLN A 360 -7.58 0.57 15.81
C GLN A 360 -6.97 -0.70 16.42
N PHE A 361 -6.73 -1.73 15.60
CA PHE A 361 -6.10 -2.98 16.04
C PHE A 361 -4.70 -2.74 16.62
N TYR A 362 -3.81 -2.05 15.89
CA TYR A 362 -2.42 -1.86 16.31
C TYR A 362 -2.15 -0.63 17.18
N TYR A 363 -3.12 0.27 17.37
CA TYR A 363 -2.86 1.58 18.00
C TYR A 363 -2.26 1.46 19.40
N ARG A 364 -2.67 0.47 20.21
CA ARG A 364 -2.11 0.26 21.56
C ARG A 364 -0.63 -0.10 21.54
N THR A 365 -0.12 -0.60 20.42
CA THR A 365 1.24 -1.11 20.25
C THR A 365 2.10 -0.13 19.45
N THR A 366 1.59 0.38 18.33
CA THR A 366 2.33 1.26 17.42
C THR A 366 1.80 2.69 17.37
N GLY A 367 0.79 3.03 18.17
CA GLY A 367 0.30 4.40 18.27
C GLY A 367 1.34 5.34 18.87
N LEU A 368 1.43 6.56 18.34
CA LEU A 368 2.41 7.55 18.79
C LEU A 368 2.18 7.94 20.25
N ILE A 369 0.94 8.24 20.68
CA ILE A 369 0.63 8.59 22.08
C ILE A 369 1.00 7.44 23.05
N PRO A 370 0.57 6.18 22.82
CA PRO A 370 1.01 5.07 23.65
C PRO A 370 2.55 4.95 23.74
N LYS A 371 3.28 5.11 22.62
CA LYS A 371 4.74 5.04 22.60
C LYS A 371 5.40 6.15 23.42
N ILE A 372 5.03 7.41 23.19
CA ILE A 372 5.66 8.54 23.92
C ILE A 372 5.26 8.59 25.40
N SER A 373 4.11 8.04 25.77
CA SER A 373 3.66 7.97 27.17
C SER A 373 4.21 6.76 27.93
N GLY A 374 5.02 5.90 27.28
CA GLY A 374 5.54 4.67 27.88
C GLY A 374 4.46 3.62 28.17
N LYS A 375 3.26 3.76 27.57
CA LYS A 375 2.10 2.87 27.77
C LYS A 375 1.83 1.95 26.57
N ALA A 376 2.70 1.99 25.55
CA ALA A 376 2.59 1.12 24.40
C ALA A 376 2.73 -0.34 24.84
N LEU A 377 1.81 -1.19 24.36
CA LEU A 377 1.94 -2.62 24.51
C LEU A 377 3.13 -3.14 23.69
N PRO A 378 3.77 -4.22 24.15
CA PRO A 378 4.79 -4.91 23.36
C PRO A 378 4.17 -5.49 22.08
N ILE A 379 4.96 -5.60 21.01
CA ILE A 379 4.50 -6.14 19.71
C ILE A 379 3.99 -7.58 19.87
N GLU A 380 4.63 -8.33 20.77
CA GLU A 380 4.30 -9.68 21.20
C GLU A 380 2.87 -9.81 21.72
N TYR A 381 2.22 -8.71 22.12
CA TYR A 381 0.80 -8.70 22.50
C TYR A 381 -0.11 -9.16 21.35
N HIS A 382 0.25 -8.86 20.10
CA HIS A 382 -0.52 -9.30 18.94
C HIS A 382 -0.21 -10.74 18.54
N PHE A 383 0.92 -11.29 19.01
CA PHE A 383 1.49 -12.50 18.46
C PHE A 383 2.23 -13.29 19.55
N VAL A 384 1.49 -14.13 20.26
CA VAL A 384 2.00 -14.95 21.38
C VAL A 384 3.13 -15.90 20.94
N GLU A 385 3.09 -16.36 19.68
CA GLU A 385 4.10 -17.24 19.08
C GLU A 385 5.47 -16.58 18.97
N THR A 386 5.53 -15.24 18.87
CA THR A 386 6.78 -14.49 18.64
C THR A 386 7.79 -14.60 19.77
N LYS A 387 7.33 -14.74 21.02
CA LYS A 387 8.24 -14.83 22.16
C LYS A 387 9.15 -16.07 22.08
N ALA A 388 8.57 -17.22 21.73
CA ALA A 388 9.33 -18.47 21.56
C ALA A 388 10.27 -18.42 20.35
N LEU A 389 9.97 -17.57 19.37
CA LEU A 389 10.74 -17.41 18.14
C LEU A 389 11.96 -16.52 18.32
N PHE A 390 11.88 -15.51 19.17
CA PHE A 390 13.03 -14.70 19.60
C PHE A 390 13.98 -15.45 20.53
N GLU A 391 13.44 -16.37 21.33
CA GLU A 391 14.24 -17.18 22.26
C GLU A 391 14.91 -18.37 21.55
N SER A 392 14.54 -18.67 20.30
CA SER A 392 15.12 -19.75 19.50
C SER A 392 16.45 -19.34 18.87
N THR A 393 17.55 -19.89 19.39
CA THR A 393 18.91 -19.73 18.81
C THR A 393 19.16 -20.59 17.56
N SER A 394 18.15 -21.32 17.09
CA SER A 394 18.27 -22.19 15.91
C SER A 394 18.24 -21.38 14.62
N ASP A 395 19.20 -21.63 13.73
CA ASP A 395 19.25 -21.10 12.35
C ASP A 395 18.26 -21.81 11.40
N GLU A 396 17.45 -22.76 11.90
CA GLU A 396 16.44 -23.44 11.10
C GLU A 396 15.42 -22.45 10.50
N PRO A 397 14.95 -22.72 9.26
CA PRO A 397 13.93 -21.91 8.64
C PRO A 397 12.62 -22.00 9.42
N ILE A 398 11.82 -20.96 9.30
CA ILE A 398 10.56 -20.83 10.01
C ILE A 398 9.40 -20.53 9.07
N ILE A 399 8.24 -21.14 9.35
CA ILE A 399 6.98 -20.88 8.66
C ILE A 399 6.21 -19.78 9.40
N MET A 400 5.73 -18.76 8.69
CA MET A 400 4.92 -17.68 9.25
C MET A 400 3.88 -17.14 8.24
N GLY A 401 2.79 -16.57 8.76
CA GLY A 401 1.80 -15.79 8.00
C GLY A 401 1.71 -14.32 8.38
N THR A 402 2.53 -13.84 9.31
CA THR A 402 2.56 -12.45 9.78
C THR A 402 3.92 -11.87 9.45
N MET A 403 4.01 -11.19 8.31
CA MET A 403 5.30 -10.86 7.73
C MET A 403 5.91 -9.55 8.23
N GLY A 404 5.10 -8.59 8.69
CA GLY A 404 5.58 -7.28 9.08
C GLY A 404 6.50 -7.31 10.31
N PHE A 405 5.91 -7.21 11.49
CA PHE A 405 6.62 -7.06 12.75
C PHE A 405 7.57 -8.22 13.01
N HIS A 406 7.13 -9.48 12.85
CA HIS A 406 7.98 -10.65 13.05
C HIS A 406 9.13 -10.66 12.07
N GLY A 407 8.83 -10.45 10.79
CA GLY A 407 9.86 -10.42 9.76
C GLY A 407 10.93 -9.41 10.11
N TYR A 408 10.54 -8.18 10.45
CA TYR A 408 11.47 -7.12 10.83
C TYR A 408 12.29 -7.43 12.08
N LEU A 409 11.65 -7.88 13.16
CA LEU A 409 12.36 -8.20 14.40
C LEU A 409 13.32 -9.39 14.20
N MET A 410 12.92 -10.39 13.41
CA MET A 410 13.80 -11.50 13.02
C MET A 410 15.02 -11.02 12.25
N ALA A 411 14.89 -10.04 11.35
CA ALA A 411 16.05 -9.48 10.65
C ALA A 411 17.01 -8.75 11.60
N LYS A 412 16.48 -8.14 12.66
CA LYS A 412 17.29 -7.44 13.67
C LYS A 412 18.10 -8.40 14.55
N TYR A 413 17.53 -9.56 14.91
CA TYR A 413 18.18 -10.50 15.85
C TYR A 413 18.82 -11.71 15.16
N HIS A 414 18.26 -12.18 14.03
CA HIS A 414 18.65 -13.39 13.30
C HIS A 414 18.58 -13.19 11.77
N PRO A 415 19.40 -12.30 11.17
CA PRO A 415 19.30 -11.95 9.74
C PRO A 415 19.52 -13.14 8.78
N SER A 416 20.24 -14.18 9.21
CA SER A 416 20.47 -15.43 8.49
C SER A 416 19.22 -16.30 8.38
N LYS A 417 18.26 -16.16 9.30
CA LYS A 417 17.12 -17.05 9.43
C LYS A 417 16.14 -16.83 8.29
N HIS A 418 15.92 -17.91 7.53
CA HIS A 418 15.02 -17.90 6.39
C HIS A 418 13.56 -18.01 6.85
N ILE A 419 12.70 -17.11 6.38
CA ILE A 419 11.26 -17.19 6.62
C ILE A 419 10.57 -17.74 5.37
N ILE A 420 9.85 -18.85 5.55
CA ILE A 420 8.91 -19.42 4.59
C ILE A 420 7.55 -18.77 4.86
N ASP A 421 7.10 -17.95 3.92
CA ASP A 421 5.87 -17.17 4.05
C ASP A 421 4.69 -17.93 3.43
N GLU A 422 3.80 -18.42 4.28
CA GLU A 422 2.65 -19.22 3.87
C GLU A 422 1.64 -18.43 3.00
N LEU A 423 1.66 -17.10 3.06
CA LEU A 423 0.85 -16.22 2.22
C LEU A 423 1.50 -15.96 0.86
N GLY A 424 2.75 -16.38 0.68
CA GLY A 424 3.54 -16.18 -0.53
C GLY A 424 3.86 -14.72 -0.84
N LEU A 425 3.63 -13.77 0.06
CA LEU A 425 3.90 -12.35 -0.20
C LEU A 425 5.41 -12.11 -0.42
N THR A 426 6.23 -12.84 0.33
CA THR A 426 7.68 -12.78 0.34
C THR A 426 8.37 -14.06 -0.15
N ASP A 427 7.61 -15.16 -0.28
CA ASP A 427 8.08 -16.44 -0.79
C ASP A 427 7.67 -16.62 -2.27
N PRO A 428 8.63 -16.61 -3.22
CA PRO A 428 8.34 -16.72 -4.65
C PRO A 428 7.92 -18.12 -5.10
N PHE A 429 8.34 -19.18 -4.40
CA PHE A 429 7.94 -20.55 -4.70
C PHE A 429 6.46 -20.72 -4.39
N LEU A 430 6.04 -20.32 -3.21
CA LEU A 430 4.63 -20.36 -2.84
C LEU A 430 3.80 -19.41 -3.72
N ALA A 431 4.25 -18.18 -3.99
CA ALA A 431 3.55 -17.25 -4.89
C ALA A 431 3.27 -17.81 -6.29
N ALA A 432 4.12 -18.72 -6.79
CA ALA A 432 3.95 -19.36 -8.09
C ALA A 432 2.76 -20.34 -8.14
N HIS A 433 2.27 -20.81 -6.98
CA HIS A 433 1.17 -21.75 -6.87
C HIS A 433 -0.16 -21.03 -6.60
N PRO A 434 -1.26 -21.50 -7.21
CA PRO A 434 -2.59 -21.01 -6.87
C PRO A 434 -2.99 -21.43 -5.45
N LEU A 435 -4.00 -20.78 -4.89
CA LEU A 435 -4.65 -21.25 -3.67
C LEU A 435 -5.59 -22.41 -4.04
N ARG A 436 -5.58 -23.51 -3.26
CA ARG A 436 -6.31 -24.73 -3.63
C ARG A 436 -7.78 -24.56 -3.37
N TYR A 437 -8.13 -24.44 -2.10
CA TYR A 437 -9.38 -24.04 -1.48
C TYR A 437 -9.06 -24.01 0.02
N GLY A 438 -9.54 -23.00 0.74
CA GLY A 438 -9.19 -22.79 2.14
C GLY A 438 -9.61 -21.40 2.61
N TYR A 439 -9.29 -21.09 3.87
CA TYR A 439 -9.53 -19.76 4.43
C TYR A 439 -8.71 -18.72 3.68
N TRP A 440 -9.38 -17.71 3.17
CA TRP A 440 -8.73 -16.53 2.60
C TRP A 440 -9.39 -15.27 3.15
N ARG A 441 -8.59 -14.22 3.18
CA ARG A 441 -9.00 -12.83 3.36
C ARG A 441 -8.35 -12.06 2.23
N ILE A 442 -8.96 -11.00 1.71
CA ILE A 442 -8.36 -10.26 0.59
C ILE A 442 -6.92 -9.84 0.94
N GLY A 443 -5.98 -10.18 0.07
CA GLY A 443 -4.56 -9.93 0.29
C GLY A 443 -3.81 -10.97 1.15
N HIS A 444 -4.52 -11.92 1.77
CA HIS A 444 -3.96 -13.02 2.60
C HIS A 444 -4.50 -14.36 2.09
N PHE A 445 -3.72 -15.00 1.24
CA PHE A 445 -4.08 -16.26 0.57
C PHE A 445 -3.12 -17.35 1.02
N VAL A 446 -3.53 -18.13 2.02
CA VAL A 446 -2.71 -19.19 2.61
C VAL A 446 -2.50 -20.31 1.60
N ARG A 447 -1.24 -20.74 1.46
CA ARG A 447 -0.82 -21.81 0.56
C ARG A 447 -0.30 -23.00 1.33
N LEU A 448 -0.51 -24.19 0.77
CA LEU A 448 0.06 -25.41 1.31
C LEU A 448 1.58 -25.35 1.18
N ILE A 449 2.29 -25.69 2.25
CA ILE A 449 3.74 -25.80 2.27
C ILE A 449 4.11 -27.29 2.20
N PRO A 450 4.66 -27.78 1.07
CA PRO A 450 5.12 -29.16 0.99
C PRO A 450 6.23 -29.42 2.03
N GLN A 451 6.19 -30.57 2.71
CA GLN A 451 7.27 -30.95 3.65
C GLN A 451 8.63 -30.99 2.96
N GLU A 452 8.66 -31.41 1.70
CA GLU A 452 9.86 -31.43 0.87
C GLU A 452 10.40 -30.03 0.59
N TYR A 453 9.52 -29.03 0.43
CA TYR A 453 9.94 -27.64 0.27
C TYR A 453 10.59 -27.11 1.55
N PHE A 454 9.98 -27.36 2.72
CA PHE A 454 10.58 -27.01 4.01
C PHE A 454 11.97 -27.64 4.18
N LYS A 455 12.08 -28.96 3.94
CA LYS A 455 13.38 -29.66 3.98
C LYS A 455 14.37 -29.10 2.96
N SER A 456 13.89 -28.67 1.79
CA SER A 456 14.74 -28.08 0.75
C SER A 456 15.35 -26.77 1.20
N VAL A 457 14.55 -25.90 1.83
CA VAL A 457 15.02 -24.63 2.40
C VAL A 457 16.00 -24.90 3.55
N LEU A 458 15.67 -25.84 4.44
CA LEU A 458 16.52 -26.21 5.58
C LEU A 458 17.90 -26.71 5.12
N LEU A 459 17.92 -27.66 4.17
CA LEU A 459 19.16 -28.32 3.72
C LEU A 459 19.83 -27.60 2.54
N GLN A 460 19.27 -26.49 2.07
CA GLN A 460 19.75 -25.71 0.91
C GLN A 460 19.93 -26.57 -0.36
N GLN A 461 19.10 -27.60 -0.50
CA GLN A 461 19.12 -28.57 -1.59
C GLN A 461 17.70 -28.79 -2.08
N ASN A 462 17.46 -28.81 -3.39
CA ASN A 462 16.12 -29.12 -3.90
C ASN A 462 15.81 -30.62 -3.71
N LEU A 463 14.95 -30.92 -2.74
CA LEU A 463 14.51 -32.26 -2.35
C LEU A 463 13.08 -32.57 -2.82
N ILE A 464 12.49 -31.70 -3.64
CA ILE A 464 11.14 -31.92 -4.18
C ILE A 464 11.16 -33.11 -5.14
N THR A 465 10.22 -34.04 -4.94
CA THR A 465 10.08 -35.25 -5.74
C THR A 465 9.12 -35.08 -6.92
N GLU A 466 8.08 -34.26 -6.77
CA GLU A 466 7.16 -33.93 -7.87
C GLU A 466 7.93 -33.17 -8.98
N PRO A 467 7.96 -33.68 -10.23
CA PRO A 467 8.85 -33.14 -11.27
C PRO A 467 8.62 -31.67 -11.64
N ASN A 468 7.37 -31.22 -11.65
CA ASN A 468 6.99 -29.86 -12.02
C ASN A 468 7.35 -28.87 -10.90
N ASP A 469 7.06 -29.16 -9.64
CA ASP A 469 7.44 -28.34 -8.49
C ASP A 469 8.95 -28.31 -8.32
N ARG A 470 9.63 -29.44 -8.55
CA ARG A 470 11.10 -29.47 -8.57
C ARG A 470 11.63 -28.51 -9.62
N THR A 471 11.02 -28.48 -10.80
CA THR A 471 11.38 -27.57 -11.89
C THR A 471 11.12 -26.11 -11.50
N VAL A 472 9.96 -25.82 -10.91
CA VAL A 472 9.58 -24.49 -10.43
C VAL A 472 10.57 -23.99 -9.39
N LEU A 473 10.90 -24.80 -8.37
CA LEU A 473 11.86 -24.42 -7.33
C LEU A 473 13.27 -24.19 -7.90
N ASN A 474 13.73 -25.05 -8.81
CA ASN A 474 15.01 -24.87 -9.49
C ASN A 474 15.08 -23.54 -10.24
N GLN A 475 14.04 -23.20 -11.02
CA GLN A 475 14.02 -21.93 -11.75
C GLN A 475 13.95 -20.74 -10.80
N ILE A 476 13.16 -20.82 -9.73
CA ILE A 476 13.06 -19.75 -8.73
C ILE A 476 14.39 -19.52 -8.03
N TRP A 477 15.06 -20.56 -7.56
CA TRP A 477 16.39 -20.44 -6.94
C TRP A 477 17.45 -19.97 -7.94
N LEU A 478 17.36 -20.37 -9.21
CA LEU A 478 18.24 -19.85 -10.25
C LEU A 478 18.05 -18.33 -10.43
N ILE A 479 16.81 -17.83 -10.38
CA ILE A 479 16.51 -16.40 -10.50
C ILE A 479 16.93 -15.63 -9.23
N SER A 480 16.58 -16.16 -8.05
CA SER A 480 16.66 -15.44 -6.78
C SER A 480 17.94 -15.69 -6.00
N ARG A 481 18.70 -16.77 -6.26
CA ARG A 481 19.90 -17.15 -5.49
C ARG A 481 21.18 -17.15 -6.32
N ALA A 482 21.15 -17.52 -7.60
CA ALA A 482 22.36 -17.54 -8.44
C ALA A 482 22.98 -16.14 -8.70
N PRO A 483 24.30 -16.04 -8.96
CA PRO A 483 24.95 -14.79 -9.33
C PRO A 483 24.22 -14.06 -10.47
N LEU A 484 24.23 -12.72 -10.44
CA LEU A 484 23.41 -11.90 -11.36
C LEU A 484 23.68 -12.18 -12.84
N ASN A 485 24.94 -12.46 -13.19
CA ASN A 485 25.42 -12.65 -14.56
C ASN A 485 25.48 -14.12 -15.00
N THR A 486 24.89 -15.05 -14.23
CA THR A 486 24.82 -16.46 -14.61
C THR A 486 24.01 -16.62 -15.91
N PRO A 487 24.55 -17.21 -17.00
CA PRO A 487 23.86 -17.29 -18.29
C PRO A 487 22.48 -17.96 -18.23
N GLN A 488 22.37 -19.05 -17.46
CA GLN A 488 21.13 -19.80 -17.29
C GLN A 488 20.02 -18.96 -16.62
N ARG A 489 20.40 -17.94 -15.83
CA ARG A 489 19.47 -17.05 -15.16
C ARG A 489 18.64 -16.22 -16.15
N PHE A 490 19.21 -15.80 -17.28
CA PHE A 490 18.46 -15.02 -18.28
C PHE A 490 17.32 -15.81 -18.92
N GLN A 491 17.53 -17.10 -19.17
CA GLN A 491 16.46 -17.97 -19.66
C GLN A 491 15.37 -18.15 -18.60
N ALA A 492 15.74 -18.38 -17.34
CA ALA A 492 14.77 -18.49 -16.25
C ALA A 492 13.97 -17.19 -16.03
N ILE A 493 14.60 -16.02 -16.15
CA ILE A 493 13.91 -14.72 -16.11
C ILE A 493 12.88 -14.62 -17.25
N LYS A 494 13.26 -15.04 -18.46
CA LYS A 494 12.33 -15.06 -19.60
C LYS A 494 11.15 -16.00 -19.33
N ASP A 495 11.40 -17.21 -18.83
CA ASP A 495 10.37 -18.20 -18.51
C ASP A 495 9.43 -17.70 -17.39
N TYR A 496 9.97 -17.02 -16.38
CA TYR A 496 9.20 -16.40 -15.30
C TYR A 496 8.26 -15.31 -15.82
N ASN A 497 8.78 -14.37 -16.62
CA ASN A 497 8.00 -13.22 -17.08
C ASN A 497 7.06 -13.56 -18.25
N THR A 498 7.30 -14.64 -18.99
CA THR A 498 6.35 -15.18 -19.99
C THR A 498 5.25 -16.06 -19.37
N GLY A 499 5.37 -16.34 -18.07
CA GLY A 499 4.41 -17.10 -17.28
C GLY A 499 4.50 -18.62 -17.46
N GLN A 500 5.58 -19.13 -18.04
CA GLN A 500 5.81 -20.57 -18.18
C GLN A 500 5.89 -21.24 -16.80
N ILE A 501 6.60 -20.61 -15.84
CA ILE A 501 6.73 -21.13 -14.47
C ILE A 501 5.37 -21.27 -13.78
N PHE A 502 4.46 -20.30 -13.93
CA PHE A 502 3.13 -20.37 -13.32
C PHE A 502 2.26 -21.46 -13.93
N LYS A 503 2.44 -21.76 -15.23
CA LYS A 503 1.77 -22.90 -15.88
C LYS A 503 2.28 -24.22 -15.31
N THR A 504 3.61 -24.37 -15.18
CA THR A 504 4.22 -25.57 -14.60
C THR A 504 3.81 -25.76 -13.13
N ALA A 505 3.84 -24.69 -12.33
CA ALA A 505 3.37 -24.70 -10.94
C ALA A 505 1.89 -25.12 -10.84
N LYS A 506 1.04 -24.63 -11.75
CA LYS A 506 -0.36 -25.04 -11.79
C LYS A 506 -0.54 -26.54 -12.12
N GLN A 507 0.29 -27.10 -12.99
CA GLN A 507 0.26 -28.54 -13.34
C GLN A 507 0.72 -29.42 -12.17
N ALA A 508 1.79 -29.01 -11.49
CA ALA A 508 2.26 -29.67 -10.26
C ALA A 508 1.16 -29.69 -9.20
N PHE A 509 0.48 -28.55 -9.06
CA PHE A 509 -0.56 -28.35 -8.07
C PHE A 509 -1.74 -29.33 -8.15
N GLU A 510 -2.05 -29.82 -9.36
CA GLU A 510 -3.11 -30.82 -9.58
C GLU A 510 -2.80 -32.17 -8.89
N HIS A 511 -1.53 -32.46 -8.58
CA HIS A 511 -1.08 -33.74 -8.00
C HIS A 511 -1.17 -33.81 -6.47
N TYR A 512 -1.20 -32.67 -5.77
CA TYR A 512 -1.40 -32.69 -4.31
C TYR A 512 -2.80 -33.25 -3.98
N PRO A 513 -3.04 -33.81 -2.79
CA PRO A 513 -4.40 -34.17 -2.36
C PRO A 513 -5.24 -32.92 -2.06
N TYR A 514 -6.56 -33.00 -2.16
CA TYR A 514 -7.45 -31.94 -1.67
C TYR A 514 -7.32 -31.84 -0.16
N VAL A 515 -6.55 -30.87 0.33
CA VAL A 515 -6.51 -30.56 1.76
C VAL A 515 -7.76 -29.73 2.09
N ILE A 516 -8.83 -30.41 2.48
CA ILE A 516 -9.99 -29.79 3.12
C ILE A 516 -9.69 -29.77 4.62
N ASP A 517 -8.85 -28.85 5.09
CA ASP A 517 -8.78 -28.58 6.53
C ASP A 517 -9.71 -27.40 6.84
N MET A 518 -10.96 -27.74 7.15
CA MET A 518 -12.03 -26.83 7.58
C MET A 518 -11.95 -26.50 9.09
N ASN A 519 -10.78 -26.62 9.74
CA ASN A 519 -10.64 -26.16 11.11
C ASN A 519 -10.43 -24.62 11.16
N ALA A 520 -11.53 -23.90 10.95
CA ALA A 520 -11.67 -22.43 11.09
C ALA A 520 -11.07 -21.87 12.39
N ASN A 521 -11.07 -22.68 13.46
CA ASN A 521 -10.84 -22.24 14.82
C ASN A 521 -9.40 -21.81 15.13
N GLN A 522 -8.39 -22.15 14.30
CA GLN A 522 -7.01 -21.71 14.52
C GLN A 522 -6.76 -20.30 13.95
N TRP A 523 -7.28 -20.01 12.75
CA TRP A 523 -7.11 -18.73 12.07
C TRP A 523 -8.05 -17.64 12.56
N GLU A 524 -9.20 -17.99 13.17
CA GLU A 524 -10.00 -17.06 13.96
C GLU A 524 -9.16 -16.36 15.06
N ASN A 525 -8.11 -17.01 15.59
CA ASN A 525 -7.34 -16.45 16.71
C ASN A 525 -6.31 -15.38 16.29
N LEU A 526 -5.77 -15.42 15.07
CA LEU A 526 -4.74 -14.46 14.64
C LEU A 526 -5.28 -13.03 14.49
N TRP A 527 -6.58 -12.88 14.22
CA TRP A 527 -7.18 -11.58 13.90
C TRP A 527 -8.44 -11.23 14.70
N LEU A 528 -9.06 -12.17 15.44
CA LEU A 528 -10.36 -11.92 16.08
C LEU A 528 -10.41 -12.05 17.61
N LYS A 529 -9.37 -12.52 18.33
CA LYS A 529 -9.45 -12.62 19.82
C LYS A 529 -8.15 -12.30 20.58
N PRO A 530 -8.15 -11.25 21.42
CA PRO A 530 -7.09 -11.03 22.42
C PRO A 530 -7.09 -12.05 23.58
N ASN A 531 -8.12 -12.92 23.71
CA ASN A 531 -8.40 -13.64 24.97
C ASN A 531 -8.47 -15.19 24.87
N SER A 532 -8.16 -15.84 23.74
CA SER A 532 -8.15 -17.31 23.67
C SER A 532 -6.74 -17.88 23.57
N VAL A 533 -6.11 -18.02 24.74
CA VAL A 533 -4.90 -18.83 24.93
C VAL A 533 -5.19 -20.29 24.58
N LYS A 534 -4.53 -20.85 23.55
CA LYS A 534 -4.26 -22.28 23.47
C LYS A 534 -2.78 -22.51 23.14
N LYS A 535 -2.18 -23.45 23.86
CA LYS A 535 -0.77 -23.86 23.82
C LYS A 535 -0.35 -24.34 22.41
N PRO A 536 0.93 -24.20 22.04
CA PRO A 536 1.43 -24.65 20.74
C PRO A 536 1.26 -26.16 20.58
N ILE A 537 0.83 -26.57 19.39
CA ILE A 537 0.78 -27.98 18.98
C ILE A 537 2.21 -28.42 18.75
N MET A 538 2.76 -29.15 19.72
CA MET A 538 3.95 -29.96 19.48
C MET A 538 3.59 -31.05 18.48
N TYR A 539 4.24 -31.06 17.32
CA TYR A 539 4.30 -32.26 16.48
C TYR A 539 4.89 -33.38 17.35
N ARG A 540 4.07 -34.39 17.67
CA ARG A 540 4.57 -35.62 18.29
C ARG A 540 5.45 -36.32 17.26
N LYS A 541 6.63 -36.72 17.74
CA LYS A 541 7.70 -37.45 17.04
C LYS A 541 7.20 -38.61 16.19
#